data_AF-A0A1X0DC13-F1
#
_entry.id   AF-A0A1X0DC13-F1
#
_cell.length_a   1.000
_cell.length_b   1.000
_cell.length_c   1.000
_cell.angle_alpha   90.00
_cell.angle_beta   90.00
_cell.angle_gamma   90.00
#
_symmetry.space_group_name_H-M   'P 1'
#
loop_
_entity.id
_entity.type
_entity.pdbx_description
1 polymer ?
#
loop_
_entity_poly.entity_id
_entity_poly.type
_entity_poly.pdbx_seq_one_letter_code
_entity_poly.pdbx_strand_id
1 'polypeptide(L)'
;MHQHDDDAQAGAGEPADADTPRQNAGNDKDDEAAARTDADVADPFRKLASYQRCVQRIQAAWPMFAARRRERLRQGLYGAPVEKVAENILEDLFTTVLDWSLADVNLQVGRADVVLSYLGIKRLVLEVKRPDSLVWRRGAVEAALDQARRYAASQRVGAVAVSDATMLYAADVIGGGLRDRVIVTLDTQQPPDDLWWVSVHGIYRPCPSVAVALDTAPNRDSSGGSVAGPGVVLHPKYALSMQCFAYVGTADNAHTWKLPYLLADGSPDAKRLPKAIQCILSNYRGAKVDIPRVAVGGVLVRLGIAAAQLRKMPCQNASTADAYVEAHQALEQLGRLADVACCNGLSDFLVD
;
A
#
# COMPACT_ATOMS: atom_id res chain seq x y z
N MET A 1 -29.49 72.91 -31.45
CA MET A 1 -29.35 73.43 -32.82
C MET A 1 -28.76 72.27 -33.62
N HIS A 2 -29.48 71.61 -34.53
CA HIS A 2 -30.09 72.12 -35.78
C HIS A 2 -29.01 72.57 -36.78
N GLN A 3 -28.96 72.11 -38.04
CA GLN A 3 -29.83 71.22 -38.86
C GLN A 3 -28.92 70.38 -39.81
N HIS A 4 -29.25 69.15 -40.24
CA HIS A 4 -30.13 68.74 -41.38
C HIS A 4 -29.78 69.43 -42.72
N ASP A 5 -29.73 68.76 -43.88
CA ASP A 5 -29.81 67.31 -44.24
C ASP A 5 -28.91 67.07 -45.50
N ASP A 6 -28.92 66.03 -46.36
CA ASP A 6 -29.82 64.93 -46.77
C ASP A 6 -28.98 63.60 -46.93
N ASP A 7 -29.35 62.46 -47.56
CA ASP A 7 -30.40 62.08 -48.53
C ASP A 7 -30.72 60.54 -48.57
N ALA A 8 -31.78 60.20 -49.30
CA ALA A 8 -32.26 58.96 -49.95
C ALA A 8 -31.41 57.66 -49.97
N GLN A 9 -31.93 56.46 -49.62
CA GLN A 9 -33.06 55.64 -50.16
C GLN A 9 -32.75 54.93 -51.50
N ALA A 10 -33.20 53.69 -51.81
CA ALA A 10 -34.04 52.67 -51.14
C ALA A 10 -33.42 51.25 -51.34
N GLY A 11 -34.04 50.07 -51.15
CA GLY A 11 -35.43 49.64 -50.92
C GLY A 11 -35.53 48.16 -50.47
N ALA A 12 -36.49 47.35 -50.97
CA ALA A 12 -36.76 45.97 -50.50
C ALA A 12 -37.24 44.97 -51.59
N GLY A 13 -37.17 43.66 -51.32
CA GLY A 13 -37.77 42.59 -52.15
C GLY A 13 -37.41 41.15 -51.73
N GLU A 14 -38.38 40.42 -51.15
CA GLU A 14 -38.40 38.95 -50.94
C GLU A 14 -39.15 38.27 -52.11
N PRO A 15 -39.02 36.95 -52.40
CA PRO A 15 -39.45 35.87 -51.49
C PRO A 15 -38.67 34.52 -51.60
N ALA A 16 -39.27 33.45 -51.06
CA ALA A 16 -38.92 32.02 -51.18
C ALA A 16 -38.83 31.52 -52.66
N ASP A 17 -38.36 30.32 -52.99
CA ASP A 17 -38.51 29.02 -52.29
C ASP A 17 -37.49 27.94 -52.75
N ALA A 18 -37.41 26.84 -52.00
CA ALA A 18 -36.90 25.49 -52.34
C ALA A 18 -35.58 25.32 -53.13
N ASP A 19 -34.52 24.88 -52.44
CA ASP A 19 -33.67 23.77 -52.92
C ASP A 19 -33.21 22.87 -51.74
N THR A 20 -32.83 21.64 -52.04
CA THR A 20 -32.71 20.53 -51.07
C THR A 20 -31.26 20.36 -50.57
N PRO A 21 -31.02 20.31 -49.25
CA PRO A 21 -29.71 19.92 -48.73
C PRO A 21 -29.42 18.45 -49.07
N ARG A 22 -28.45 18.22 -49.96
CA ARG A 22 -28.01 16.88 -50.35
C ARG A 22 -27.51 16.09 -49.14
N GLN A 23 -27.97 14.86 -49.00
CA GLN A 23 -27.47 13.90 -48.02
C GLN A 23 -26.03 13.47 -48.36
N ASN A 24 -25.03 14.20 -47.86
CA ASN A 24 -23.67 13.68 -47.77
C ASN A 24 -23.59 12.67 -46.63
N ALA A 25 -23.98 11.43 -46.90
CA ALA A 25 -23.73 10.30 -46.01
C ALA A 25 -22.22 9.98 -46.01
N GLY A 26 -21.48 10.52 -45.03
CA GLY A 26 -20.03 10.40 -44.95
C GLY A 26 -19.52 10.23 -43.52
N ASN A 27 -19.30 8.97 -43.12
CA ASN A 27 -18.50 8.53 -41.97
C ASN A 27 -18.78 9.11 -40.56
N ASP A 28 -20.03 8.98 -40.08
CA ASP A 28 -20.33 8.87 -38.63
C ASP A 28 -19.81 7.53 -38.04
N LYS A 29 -18.53 7.20 -38.24
CA LYS A 29 -17.90 5.96 -37.76
C LYS A 29 -16.46 6.11 -37.26
N ASP A 30 -15.76 7.16 -37.66
CA ASP A 30 -14.35 7.32 -37.31
C ASP A 30 -14.16 8.05 -35.95
N ASP A 31 -15.10 8.92 -35.56
CA ASP A 31 -15.05 9.62 -34.25
C ASP A 31 -15.52 8.77 -33.06
N GLU A 32 -16.48 7.84 -33.23
CA GLU A 32 -16.87 6.93 -32.12
C GLU A 32 -15.76 5.89 -31.80
N ALA A 33 -14.84 5.66 -32.74
CA ALA A 33 -13.70 4.77 -32.55
C ALA A 33 -12.61 5.38 -31.64
N ALA A 34 -12.48 6.71 -31.62
CA ALA A 34 -11.49 7.41 -30.78
C ALA A 34 -11.86 7.45 -29.29
N ALA A 35 -13.14 7.25 -28.95
CA ALA A 35 -13.66 7.38 -27.58
C ALA A 35 -13.61 6.09 -26.74
N ARG A 36 -12.99 5.00 -27.22
CA ARG A 36 -13.09 3.65 -26.60
C ARG A 36 -11.77 2.88 -26.47
N THR A 37 -10.70 3.50 -25.95
CA THR A 37 -9.40 2.80 -25.82
C THR A 37 -8.61 2.96 -24.51
N ASP A 38 -9.08 3.74 -23.52
CA ASP A 38 -8.42 3.86 -22.20
C ASP A 38 -9.15 3.14 -21.04
N ALA A 39 -10.35 2.60 -21.28
CA ALA A 39 -11.27 2.22 -20.19
C ALA A 39 -11.16 0.77 -19.65
N ASP A 40 -10.46 -0.14 -20.32
CA ASP A 40 -10.49 -1.59 -19.98
C ASP A 40 -9.13 -2.31 -19.99
N VAL A 41 -8.04 -1.62 -19.66
CA VAL A 41 -6.92 -2.29 -18.94
C VAL A 41 -7.33 -2.39 -17.47
N ALA A 42 -8.33 -3.24 -17.19
CA ALA A 42 -8.99 -3.30 -15.89
C ALA A 42 -8.07 -3.82 -14.77
N ASP A 43 -7.39 -2.85 -14.14
CA ASP A 43 -6.49 -2.94 -12.99
C ASP A 43 -6.71 -4.21 -12.15
N PRO A 44 -5.75 -5.16 -12.14
CA PRO A 44 -5.95 -6.44 -11.48
C PRO A 44 -6.14 -6.32 -9.96
N PHE A 45 -5.71 -5.21 -9.35
CA PHE A 45 -5.96 -4.95 -7.93
C PHE A 45 -7.43 -4.59 -7.63
N ARG A 46 -8.17 -3.95 -8.55
CA ARG A 46 -9.59 -3.56 -8.34
C ARG A 46 -10.52 -4.78 -8.21
N LYS A 47 -10.10 -5.92 -8.78
CA LYS A 47 -10.77 -7.23 -8.70
C LYS A 47 -10.50 -7.98 -7.38
N LEU A 48 -9.66 -7.43 -6.48
CA LEU A 48 -9.39 -8.03 -5.17
C LEU A 48 -10.51 -7.74 -4.17
N ALA A 49 -11.01 -8.78 -3.49
CA ALA A 49 -11.97 -8.62 -2.39
C ALA A 49 -11.44 -7.77 -1.22
N SER A 50 -10.11 -7.61 -1.07
CA SER A 50 -9.51 -6.68 -0.10
C SER A 50 -9.58 -5.22 -0.55
N TYR A 51 -9.41 -4.93 -1.85
CA TYR A 51 -9.64 -3.60 -2.43
C TYR A 51 -11.11 -3.19 -2.26
N GLN A 52 -12.03 -4.04 -2.72
CA GLN A 52 -13.47 -3.78 -2.70
C GLN A 52 -14.00 -3.47 -1.29
N ARG A 53 -13.58 -4.25 -0.29
CA ARG A 53 -13.93 -4.00 1.13
C ARG A 53 -13.29 -2.74 1.70
N CYS A 54 -12.09 -2.37 1.24
CA CYS A 54 -11.44 -1.13 1.65
C CYS A 54 -12.17 0.08 1.06
N VAL A 55 -12.44 0.08 -0.25
CA VAL A 55 -13.23 1.12 -0.93
C VAL A 55 -14.61 1.30 -0.30
N GLN A 56 -15.35 0.20 -0.06
CA GLN A 56 -16.63 0.25 0.64
C GLN A 56 -16.52 0.89 2.05
N ARG A 57 -15.44 0.61 2.79
CA ARG A 57 -15.19 1.25 4.08
C ARG A 57 -14.84 2.73 3.93
N ILE A 58 -13.95 3.07 3.00
CA ILE A 58 -13.55 4.46 2.73
C ILE A 58 -14.83 5.27 2.44
N GLN A 59 -15.68 4.79 1.54
CA GLN A 59 -16.96 5.38 1.17
C GLN A 59 -17.93 5.52 2.35
N ALA A 60 -18.04 4.52 3.22
CA ALA A 60 -18.90 4.57 4.41
C ALA A 60 -18.36 5.50 5.52
N ALA A 61 -17.05 5.59 5.70
CA ALA A 61 -16.41 6.37 6.77
C ALA A 61 -16.20 7.85 6.40
N TRP A 62 -16.05 8.17 5.10
CA TRP A 62 -15.67 9.50 4.63
C TRP A 62 -16.54 10.66 5.14
N PRO A 63 -17.88 10.55 5.23
CA PRO A 63 -18.70 11.67 5.70
C PRO A 63 -18.40 12.05 7.17
N MET A 64 -18.14 11.07 8.02
CA MET A 64 -17.76 11.30 9.42
C MET A 64 -16.33 11.84 9.53
N PHE A 65 -15.39 11.28 8.75
CA PHE A 65 -14.02 11.77 8.68
C PHE A 65 -13.97 13.25 8.23
N ALA A 66 -14.67 13.60 7.15
CA ALA A 66 -14.74 14.96 6.63
C ALA A 66 -15.42 15.95 7.60
N ALA A 67 -16.43 15.50 8.37
CA ALA A 67 -17.00 16.29 9.46
C ALA A 67 -15.96 16.57 10.56
N ARG A 68 -15.30 15.52 11.06
CA ARG A 68 -14.32 15.60 12.16
C ARG A 68 -13.04 16.36 11.77
N ARG A 69 -12.58 16.24 10.52
CA ARG A 69 -11.50 17.08 9.95
C ARG A 69 -11.85 18.56 10.03
N ARG A 70 -13.05 18.95 9.57
CA ARG A 70 -13.52 20.36 9.62
C ARG A 70 -13.72 20.87 11.05
N GLU A 71 -14.04 20.00 12.00
CA GLU A 71 -14.05 20.34 13.43
C GLU A 71 -12.63 20.57 13.97
N ARG A 72 -11.70 19.63 13.75
CA ARG A 72 -10.30 19.75 14.19
C ARG A 72 -9.60 20.99 13.63
N LEU A 73 -9.82 21.33 12.36
CA LEU A 73 -9.26 22.55 11.76
C LEU A 73 -9.77 23.84 12.45
N ARG A 74 -10.99 23.86 12.99
CA ARG A 74 -11.52 24.99 13.79
C ARG A 74 -10.92 25.09 15.19
N GLN A 75 -10.22 24.06 15.68
CA GLN A 75 -9.52 24.14 16.98
C GLN A 75 -8.31 25.09 16.91
N GLY A 76 -7.83 25.42 15.70
CA GLY A 76 -6.83 26.46 15.42
C GLY A 76 -7.40 27.84 15.08
N LEU A 77 -8.53 28.26 15.67
CA LEU A 77 -9.13 29.59 15.41
C LEU A 77 -8.53 30.74 16.24
N TYR A 78 -7.90 30.45 17.38
CA TYR A 78 -7.32 31.47 18.28
C TYR A 78 -5.79 31.60 18.17
N GLY A 79 -5.21 31.02 17.12
CA GLY A 79 -3.78 30.98 16.83
C GLY A 79 -3.52 29.99 15.69
N ALA A 80 -2.45 30.19 14.91
CA ALA A 80 -2.21 29.42 13.69
C ALA A 80 -2.33 27.89 13.91
N PRO A 81 -3.08 27.15 13.07
CA PRO A 81 -3.28 25.71 13.23
C PRO A 81 -1.96 24.96 13.42
N VAL A 82 -1.80 24.36 14.60
CA VAL A 82 -0.58 23.67 15.01
C VAL A 82 -0.43 22.37 14.22
N GLU A 83 0.81 21.94 13.94
CA GLU A 83 1.16 20.63 13.34
C GLU A 83 0.36 19.47 13.97
N LYS A 84 0.16 19.52 15.29
CA LYS A 84 -0.61 18.54 16.05
C LYS A 84 -2.08 18.39 15.60
N VAL A 85 -2.68 19.42 15.02
CA VAL A 85 -4.02 19.35 14.40
C VAL A 85 -3.97 18.44 13.17
N ALA A 86 -2.94 18.58 12.33
CA ALA A 86 -2.76 17.73 11.15
C ALA A 86 -2.40 16.28 11.54
N GLU A 87 -1.51 16.06 12.52
CA GLU A 87 -1.23 14.71 13.07
C GLU A 87 -2.54 14.02 13.49
N ASN A 88 -3.39 14.71 14.24
CA ASN A 88 -4.63 14.16 14.77
C ASN A 88 -5.70 13.90 13.70
N ILE A 89 -5.69 14.64 12.58
CA ILE A 89 -6.54 14.36 11.41
C ILE A 89 -6.02 13.11 10.67
N LEU A 90 -4.70 12.94 10.61
CA LEU A 90 -4.07 11.80 9.94
C LEU A 90 -4.22 10.50 10.76
N GLU A 91 -4.15 10.58 12.09
CA GLU A 91 -4.52 9.49 13.00
C GLU A 91 -5.98 9.04 12.76
N ASP A 92 -6.92 9.97 12.66
CA ASP A 92 -8.32 9.67 12.33
C ASP A 92 -8.45 9.03 10.94
N LEU A 93 -7.71 9.52 9.92
CA LEU A 93 -7.71 8.95 8.57
C LEU A 93 -7.24 7.48 8.59
N PHE A 94 -6.07 7.21 9.16
CA PHE A 94 -5.50 5.86 9.15
C PHE A 94 -6.34 4.87 9.97
N THR A 95 -6.86 5.29 11.13
CA THR A 95 -7.62 4.40 12.02
C THR A 95 -9.06 4.19 11.58
N THR A 96 -9.79 5.24 11.20
CA THR A 96 -11.23 5.13 10.89
C THR A 96 -11.51 4.77 9.44
N VAL A 97 -10.70 5.27 8.50
CA VAL A 97 -10.92 5.13 7.06
C VAL A 97 -10.10 3.97 6.46
N LEU A 98 -8.86 3.75 6.92
CA LEU A 98 -7.86 2.92 6.22
C LEU A 98 -7.44 1.60 6.92
N ASP A 99 -8.18 1.18 7.96
CA ASP A 99 -8.08 -0.12 8.64
C ASP A 99 -6.74 -0.39 9.38
N TRP A 100 -6.00 0.66 9.73
CA TRP A 100 -4.90 0.56 10.69
C TRP A 100 -5.45 0.53 12.11
N SER A 101 -4.86 -0.25 13.03
CA SER A 101 -5.21 -0.13 14.45
C SER A 101 -4.53 1.09 15.08
N LEU A 102 -5.04 1.60 16.20
CA LEU A 102 -4.36 2.70 16.92
C LEU A 102 -2.94 2.29 17.39
N ALA A 103 -2.72 1.00 17.67
CA ALA A 103 -1.39 0.48 18.02
C ALA A 103 -0.44 0.35 16.82
N ASP A 104 -0.96 0.49 15.59
CA ASP A 104 -0.18 0.47 14.34
C ASP A 104 0.20 1.88 13.87
N VAL A 105 -0.45 2.93 14.38
CA VAL A 105 -0.12 4.36 14.13
C VAL A 105 0.80 4.85 15.25
N ASN A 106 2.11 4.86 15.02
CA ASN A 106 3.09 5.23 16.04
C ASN A 106 3.52 6.70 15.83
N LEU A 107 3.16 7.60 16.75
CA LEU A 107 3.54 9.01 16.68
C LEU A 107 4.97 9.26 17.17
N GLN A 108 5.65 10.25 16.57
CA GLN A 108 6.94 10.81 17.00
C GLN A 108 8.07 9.76 17.16
N VAL A 109 8.14 8.81 16.22
CA VAL A 109 9.11 7.70 16.24
C VAL A 109 10.33 8.03 15.40
N GLY A 110 11.51 8.05 16.03
CA GLY A 110 12.79 8.18 15.34
C GLY A 110 12.96 9.51 14.60
N ARG A 111 12.41 10.60 15.17
CA ARG A 111 12.27 11.95 14.60
C ARG A 111 11.27 12.11 13.45
N ALA A 112 10.53 11.08 13.05
CA ALA A 112 9.40 11.23 12.14
C ALA A 112 8.08 11.38 12.90
N ASP A 113 7.19 12.24 12.42
CA ASP A 113 5.95 12.61 13.12
C ASP A 113 4.98 11.44 13.24
N VAL A 114 4.86 10.64 12.17
CA VAL A 114 4.04 9.43 12.15
C VAL A 114 4.78 8.28 11.45
N VAL A 115 4.79 7.11 12.08
CA VAL A 115 5.28 5.86 11.49
C VAL A 115 4.18 4.82 11.56
N LEU A 116 3.68 4.38 10.41
CA LEU A 116 2.74 3.26 10.32
C LEU A 116 3.52 1.95 10.39
N SER A 117 3.08 1.02 11.23
CA SER A 117 3.66 -0.33 11.35
C SER A 117 2.57 -1.38 11.31
N TYR A 118 2.80 -2.55 10.72
CA TYR A 118 1.88 -3.69 10.85
C TYR A 118 2.65 -4.89 11.43
N LEU A 119 2.08 -5.54 12.46
CA LEU A 119 2.73 -6.61 13.22
C LEU A 119 4.11 -6.20 13.81
N GLY A 120 4.32 -4.89 14.03
CA GLY A 120 5.58 -4.32 14.49
C GLY A 120 6.61 -4.00 13.39
N ILE A 121 6.35 -4.39 12.14
CA ILE A 121 7.18 -4.02 10.97
C ILE A 121 6.72 -2.65 10.46
N LYS A 122 7.61 -1.65 10.45
CA LYS A 122 7.37 -0.29 9.93
C LYS A 122 7.18 -0.32 8.41
N ARG A 123 6.14 0.36 7.92
CA ARG A 123 5.66 0.32 6.52
C ARG A 123 5.64 1.66 5.81
N LEU A 124 5.32 2.73 6.53
CA LEU A 124 5.28 4.09 5.98
C LEU A 124 5.87 5.06 7.02
N VAL A 125 6.75 5.95 6.57
CA VAL A 125 7.20 7.11 7.34
C VAL A 125 6.50 8.34 6.78
N LEU A 126 5.78 9.08 7.62
CA LEU A 126 4.99 10.24 7.25
C LEU A 126 5.48 11.48 7.99
N GLU A 127 5.86 12.48 7.22
CA GLU A 127 6.16 13.83 7.67
C GLU A 127 4.88 14.67 7.66
N VAL A 128 4.60 15.36 8.76
CA VAL A 128 3.38 16.15 8.94
C VAL A 128 3.73 17.64 8.99
N LYS A 129 3.08 18.44 8.15
CA LYS A 129 3.20 19.90 8.16
C LYS A 129 1.90 20.55 8.63
N ARG A 130 1.97 21.84 8.98
CA ARG A 130 0.81 22.63 9.40
C ARG A 130 -0.25 22.68 8.30
N PRO A 131 -1.55 22.74 8.64
CA PRO A 131 -2.63 22.88 7.67
C PRO A 131 -2.37 23.92 6.57
N ASP A 132 -2.71 23.51 5.34
CA ASP A 132 -2.64 24.30 4.10
C ASP A 132 -1.24 24.86 3.74
N SER A 133 -0.17 24.26 4.29
CA SER A 133 1.22 24.69 4.06
C SER A 133 1.94 23.99 2.91
N LEU A 134 1.38 22.90 2.35
CA LEU A 134 1.92 22.16 1.21
C LEU A 134 1.14 22.39 -0.09
N VAL A 135 -0.17 22.62 -0.01
CA VAL A 135 -1.02 22.83 -1.20
C VAL A 135 -0.46 23.98 -2.07
N TRP A 136 -0.37 23.73 -3.39
CA TRP A 136 0.23 24.63 -4.40
C TRP A 136 1.72 24.98 -4.21
N ARG A 137 2.44 24.35 -3.27
CA ARG A 137 3.83 24.70 -2.92
C ARG A 137 4.79 23.54 -3.18
N ARG A 138 5.10 23.29 -4.45
CA ARG A 138 6.00 22.21 -4.91
C ARG A 138 7.30 22.09 -4.08
N GLY A 139 8.03 23.19 -3.89
CA GLY A 139 9.27 23.17 -3.10
C GLY A 139 9.10 22.84 -1.61
N ALA A 140 7.92 23.09 -1.03
CA ALA A 140 7.61 22.67 0.35
C ALA A 140 7.30 21.17 0.43
N VAL A 141 6.62 20.64 -0.60
CA VAL A 141 6.37 19.20 -0.77
C VAL A 141 7.69 18.45 -0.95
N GLU A 142 8.57 18.92 -1.84
CA GLU A 142 9.90 18.33 -2.09
C GLU A 142 10.78 18.37 -0.82
N ALA A 143 10.83 19.50 -0.11
CA ALA A 143 11.57 19.60 1.15
C ALA A 143 11.03 18.68 2.28
N ALA A 144 9.71 18.50 2.36
CA ALA A 144 9.08 17.57 3.31
C ALA A 144 9.37 16.10 2.94
N LEU A 145 9.41 15.76 1.64
CA LEU A 145 9.77 14.42 1.17
C LEU A 145 11.24 14.11 1.48
N ASP A 146 12.14 15.07 1.33
CA ASP A 146 13.56 14.89 1.71
C ASP A 146 13.78 14.77 3.22
N GLN A 147 12.87 15.32 4.03
CA GLN A 147 12.83 15.05 5.46
C GLN A 147 12.34 13.61 5.75
N ALA A 148 11.19 13.22 5.17
CA ALA A 148 10.64 11.86 5.29
C ALA A 148 11.61 10.77 4.80
N ARG A 149 12.30 10.99 3.66
CA ARG A 149 13.30 10.07 3.08
C ARG A 149 14.48 9.84 4.02
N ARG A 150 14.99 10.88 4.69
CA ARG A 150 16.09 10.74 5.67
C ARG A 150 15.67 9.92 6.89
N TYR A 151 14.43 10.06 7.36
CA TYR A 151 13.90 9.24 8.44
C TYR A 151 13.56 7.81 7.97
N ALA A 152 13.06 7.62 6.75
CA ALA A 152 12.81 6.30 6.18
C ALA A 152 14.10 5.49 6.01
N ALA A 153 15.18 6.13 5.53
CA ALA A 153 16.50 5.53 5.44
C ALA A 153 17.03 5.09 6.82
N SER A 154 17.03 5.98 7.82
CA SER A 154 17.53 5.65 9.17
C SER A 154 16.66 4.62 9.91
N GLN A 155 15.41 4.42 9.47
CA GLN A 155 14.48 3.45 10.04
C GLN A 155 14.24 2.19 9.17
N ARG A 156 14.99 2.03 8.06
CA ARG A 156 14.85 0.93 7.09
C ARG A 156 13.41 0.75 6.60
N VAL A 157 12.77 1.81 6.11
CA VAL A 157 11.39 1.81 5.60
C VAL A 157 11.37 2.13 4.11
N GLY A 158 10.69 1.30 3.32
CA GLY A 158 10.68 1.40 1.84
C GLY A 158 9.70 2.42 1.26
N ALA A 159 8.87 3.09 2.08
CA ALA A 159 7.89 4.07 1.61
C ALA A 159 7.82 5.29 2.53
N VAL A 160 7.55 6.45 1.92
CA VAL A 160 7.43 7.77 2.55
C VAL A 160 6.10 8.43 2.22
N ALA A 161 5.67 9.36 3.05
CA ALA A 161 4.55 10.26 2.77
C ALA A 161 4.78 11.66 3.35
N VAL A 162 4.04 12.63 2.82
CA VAL A 162 3.92 14.00 3.32
C VAL A 162 2.46 14.43 3.34
N SER A 163 2.06 15.18 4.36
CA SER A 163 0.70 15.73 4.44
C SER A 163 0.62 17.00 5.30
N ASP A 164 -0.25 17.91 4.92
CA ASP A 164 -0.73 19.03 5.73
C ASP A 164 -2.18 18.81 6.22
N ALA A 165 -2.67 17.58 6.19
CA ALA A 165 -4.06 17.20 6.40
C ALA A 165 -5.10 17.84 5.45
N THR A 166 -4.69 18.62 4.44
CA THR A 166 -5.54 19.03 3.30
C THR A 166 -5.14 18.29 2.02
N MET A 167 -3.87 17.96 1.84
CA MET A 167 -3.36 17.00 0.86
C MET A 167 -2.61 15.83 1.51
N LEU A 168 -2.53 14.70 0.82
CA LEU A 168 -1.65 13.57 1.15
C LEU A 168 -0.94 13.09 -0.12
N TYR A 169 0.39 13.00 -0.06
CA TYR A 169 1.23 12.36 -1.08
C TYR A 169 2.03 11.25 -0.42
N ALA A 170 1.99 10.03 -0.96
CA ALA A 170 2.88 8.94 -0.59
C ALA A 170 3.60 8.33 -1.81
N ALA A 171 4.80 7.80 -1.57
CA ALA A 171 5.67 7.20 -2.59
C ALA A 171 6.52 6.05 -2.02
N ASP A 172 6.87 5.07 -2.86
CA ASP A 172 7.97 4.14 -2.60
C ASP A 172 9.33 4.81 -2.80
N VAL A 173 10.33 4.43 -2.00
CA VAL A 173 11.73 4.83 -2.16
C VAL A 173 12.46 3.73 -2.93
N ILE A 174 12.87 4.01 -4.17
CA ILE A 174 13.40 2.99 -5.10
C ILE A 174 14.65 3.53 -5.81
N GLY A 175 15.78 2.83 -5.68
CA GLY A 175 17.03 3.18 -6.39
C GLY A 175 17.55 4.59 -6.07
N GLY A 176 17.23 5.12 -4.89
CA GLY A 176 17.50 6.51 -4.50
C GLY A 176 16.43 7.51 -4.94
N GLY A 177 15.59 7.18 -5.92
CA GLY A 177 14.44 7.99 -6.34
C GLY A 177 13.16 7.73 -5.55
N LEU A 178 12.06 8.32 -6.03
CA LEU A 178 10.69 8.07 -5.57
C LEU A 178 9.84 7.46 -6.69
N ARG A 179 8.86 6.62 -6.33
CA ARG A 179 7.76 6.17 -7.20
C ARG A 179 6.43 6.43 -6.52
N ASP A 180 5.55 7.18 -7.16
CA ASP A 180 4.29 7.61 -6.56
C ASP A 180 3.36 6.44 -6.22
N ARG A 181 2.70 6.52 -5.07
CA ARG A 181 1.62 5.61 -4.63
C ARG A 181 0.25 6.25 -4.69
N VAL A 182 0.15 7.51 -4.25
CA VAL A 182 -1.11 8.27 -4.16
C VAL A 182 -0.78 9.75 -3.98
N ILE A 183 -1.50 10.64 -4.69
CA ILE A 183 -1.50 12.09 -4.48
C ILE A 183 -2.95 12.54 -4.48
N VAL A 184 -3.48 12.94 -3.32
CA VAL A 184 -4.92 13.23 -3.14
C VAL A 184 -5.19 14.43 -2.24
N THR A 185 -6.31 15.10 -2.52
CA THR A 185 -6.90 16.12 -1.65
C THR A 185 -7.85 15.46 -0.65
N LEU A 186 -7.81 15.89 0.62
CA LEU A 186 -8.61 15.38 1.74
C LEU A 186 -9.84 16.26 2.07
N ASP A 187 -10.04 17.36 1.34
CA ASP A 187 -11.19 18.27 1.45
C ASP A 187 -12.24 18.03 0.36
N THR A 188 -12.39 16.79 -0.10
CA THR A 188 -13.31 16.40 -1.16
C THR A 188 -14.64 15.89 -0.60
N GLN A 189 -15.76 16.15 -1.29
CA GLN A 189 -17.07 15.62 -0.90
C GLN A 189 -17.17 14.10 -1.11
N GLN A 190 -16.55 13.59 -2.18
CA GLN A 190 -16.39 12.16 -2.42
C GLN A 190 -14.99 11.72 -1.97
N PRO A 191 -14.82 10.51 -1.41
CA PRO A 191 -13.51 10.00 -1.04
C PRO A 191 -12.66 9.66 -2.28
N PRO A 192 -11.33 9.88 -2.21
CA PRO A 192 -10.40 9.28 -3.16
C PRO A 192 -10.20 7.78 -2.88
N ASP A 193 -10.66 6.91 -3.79
CA ASP A 193 -10.45 5.45 -3.71
C ASP A 193 -8.96 5.07 -3.65
N ASP A 194 -8.07 5.88 -4.24
CA ASP A 194 -6.60 5.70 -4.26
C ASP A 194 -5.95 5.70 -2.87
N LEU A 195 -6.65 6.17 -1.83
CA LEU A 195 -6.24 5.99 -0.43
C LEU A 195 -6.05 4.50 -0.07
N TRP A 196 -6.61 3.57 -0.85
CA TRP A 196 -6.25 2.15 -0.85
C TRP A 196 -4.73 1.91 -0.76
N TRP A 197 -3.90 2.64 -1.51
CA TRP A 197 -2.46 2.39 -1.62
C TRP A 197 -1.66 2.66 -0.34
N VAL A 198 -2.25 3.39 0.61
CA VAL A 198 -1.72 3.64 1.97
C VAL A 198 -2.54 2.98 3.07
N SER A 199 -3.56 2.19 2.70
CA SER A 199 -4.27 1.31 3.65
C SER A 199 -3.41 0.17 4.14
N VAL A 200 -3.83 -0.44 5.26
CA VAL A 200 -3.24 -1.68 5.80
C VAL A 200 -3.22 -2.85 4.81
N HIS A 201 -3.90 -2.74 3.66
CA HIS A 201 -4.02 -3.77 2.63
C HIS A 201 -3.43 -3.39 1.24
N GLY A 202 -3.00 -2.14 1.06
CA GLY A 202 -2.33 -1.66 -0.16
C GLY A 202 -0.85 -1.32 0.03
N ILE A 203 -0.43 -0.92 1.23
CA ILE A 203 0.92 -0.37 1.49
C ILE A 203 2.09 -1.31 1.14
N TYR A 204 1.92 -2.63 1.26
CA TYR A 204 2.95 -3.62 0.91
C TYR A 204 2.86 -4.10 -0.55
N ARG A 205 1.91 -3.59 -1.34
CA ARG A 205 1.78 -3.95 -2.75
C ARG A 205 2.66 -3.04 -3.59
N PRO A 206 3.32 -3.56 -4.65
CA PRO A 206 3.88 -2.71 -5.69
C PRO A 206 2.78 -1.82 -6.28
N CYS A 207 3.02 -0.50 -6.32
CA CYS A 207 2.19 0.41 -7.11
C CYS A 207 2.54 0.24 -8.60
N PRO A 208 1.56 0.10 -9.51
CA PRO A 208 1.81 -0.07 -10.94
C PRO A 208 2.28 1.25 -11.59
N SER A 209 3.59 1.40 -11.77
CA SER A 209 4.11 2.23 -12.86
C SER A 209 3.90 1.49 -14.19
N VAL A 210 3.41 2.17 -15.24
CA VAL A 210 3.09 1.53 -16.53
C VAL A 210 4.33 0.85 -17.15
N ALA A 211 4.35 -0.47 -17.06
CA ALA A 211 5.27 -1.38 -17.73
C ALA A 211 4.51 -2.68 -18.02
N VAL A 212 4.55 -3.15 -19.26
CA VAL A 212 3.67 -4.22 -19.78
C VAL A 212 4.40 -5.56 -19.87
N ALA A 213 3.64 -6.65 -19.73
CA ALA A 213 4.05 -8.06 -19.85
C ALA A 213 4.85 -8.63 -18.63
N LEU A 214 4.87 -9.94 -18.37
CA LEU A 214 4.51 -11.09 -19.22
C LEU A 214 3.83 -12.23 -18.41
N ASP A 215 3.17 -13.17 -19.09
CA ASP A 215 2.51 -14.36 -18.52
C ASP A 215 3.47 -15.41 -17.91
N THR A 216 3.02 -16.19 -16.89
CA THR A 216 3.46 -17.60 -16.74
C THR A 216 2.52 -18.52 -15.92
N ALA A 217 1.78 -19.38 -16.63
CA ALA A 217 1.46 -20.81 -16.35
C ALA A 217 0.70 -21.30 -15.07
N PRO A 218 0.16 -22.56 -15.05
CA PRO A 218 -0.90 -22.95 -14.10
C PRO A 218 -0.73 -24.29 -13.31
N ASN A 219 -1.75 -24.57 -12.48
CA ASN A 219 -2.29 -25.90 -12.09
C ASN A 219 -1.77 -26.65 -10.82
N ARG A 220 -2.24 -27.90 -10.63
CA ARG A 220 -2.69 -28.50 -9.35
C ARG A 220 -1.81 -29.58 -8.70
N ASP A 221 -2.03 -29.71 -7.38
CA ASP A 221 -2.18 -30.93 -6.54
C ASP A 221 -1.40 -32.22 -6.81
N SER A 222 -0.77 -32.75 -5.74
CA SER A 222 -0.78 -34.19 -5.40
C SER A 222 -0.35 -34.41 -3.94
N SER A 223 -0.88 -35.47 -3.32
CA SER A 223 -0.68 -35.80 -1.90
C SER A 223 0.31 -36.96 -1.70
N GLY A 224 1.01 -36.96 -0.57
CA GLY A 224 1.78 -38.11 -0.07
C GLY A 224 1.57 -38.24 1.44
N GLY A 225 1.34 -39.46 1.93
CA GLY A 225 1.10 -39.74 3.35
C GLY A 225 2.17 -40.66 3.94
N SER A 226 2.32 -40.62 5.27
CA SER A 226 3.08 -41.62 6.03
C SER A 226 2.49 -41.76 7.44
N VAL A 227 2.93 -42.80 8.16
CA VAL A 227 2.29 -43.33 9.37
C VAL A 227 2.67 -42.52 10.62
N ALA A 228 1.70 -42.27 11.50
CA ALA A 228 1.92 -41.66 12.80
C ALA A 228 2.04 -42.73 13.91
N GLY A 229 3.01 -42.54 14.82
CA GLY A 229 3.00 -43.21 16.12
C GLY A 229 1.93 -42.62 17.06
N PRO A 230 1.52 -43.33 18.13
CA PRO A 230 0.42 -42.91 18.98
C PRO A 230 0.74 -41.64 19.79
N GLY A 231 -0.26 -40.75 19.92
CA GLY A 231 -0.28 -39.65 20.89
C GLY A 231 -0.01 -38.23 20.36
N VAL A 232 0.43 -38.06 19.11
CA VAL A 232 0.75 -36.72 18.56
C VAL A 232 -0.51 -36.03 18.02
N VAL A 233 -0.84 -34.86 18.57
CA VAL A 233 -1.87 -33.97 18.01
C VAL A 233 -1.39 -33.44 16.65
N LEU A 234 -2.22 -33.58 15.61
CA LEU A 234 -1.95 -33.10 14.26
C LEU A 234 -2.92 -31.97 13.87
N HIS A 235 -2.45 -30.99 13.12
CA HIS A 235 -3.28 -29.89 12.64
C HIS A 235 -4.32 -30.39 11.61
N PRO A 236 -5.65 -30.26 11.85
CA PRO A 236 -6.68 -30.89 11.03
C PRO A 236 -6.57 -30.64 9.51
N LYS A 237 -6.29 -29.39 9.09
CA LYS A 237 -6.11 -29.03 7.68
C LYS A 237 -4.81 -29.52 7.01
N TYR A 238 -3.74 -29.76 7.78
CA TYR A 238 -2.39 -29.93 7.23
C TYR A 238 -1.76 -31.30 7.53
N ALA A 239 -2.33 -32.08 8.44
CA ALA A 239 -1.80 -33.38 8.91
C ALA A 239 -0.33 -33.31 9.40
N LEU A 240 0.08 -32.16 9.94
CA LEU A 240 1.41 -31.93 10.51
C LEU A 240 1.32 -31.66 12.02
N SER A 241 2.36 -32.04 12.74
CA SER A 241 2.57 -31.77 14.17
C SER A 241 2.99 -30.32 14.44
N MET A 242 2.93 -29.91 15.71
CA MET A 242 3.15 -28.51 16.12
C MET A 242 4.52 -27.94 15.73
N GLN A 243 5.60 -28.76 15.74
CA GLN A 243 6.94 -28.27 15.39
C GLN A 243 7.06 -27.78 13.94
N CYS A 244 6.17 -28.20 13.05
CA CYS A 244 6.18 -27.80 11.65
C CYS A 244 5.61 -26.40 11.39
N PHE A 245 5.13 -25.70 12.43
CA PHE A 245 4.50 -24.39 12.37
C PHE A 245 5.38 -23.30 12.98
N ALA A 246 5.52 -22.16 12.30
CA ALA A 246 6.40 -21.08 12.76
C ALA A 246 5.80 -20.31 13.95
N TYR A 247 4.49 -20.40 14.17
CA TYR A 247 3.81 -19.96 15.39
C TYR A 247 2.83 -21.03 15.90
N VAL A 248 2.82 -21.21 17.23
CA VAL A 248 1.92 -22.07 18.00
C VAL A 248 1.49 -21.25 19.20
N GLY A 249 0.18 -21.04 19.38
CA GLY A 249 -0.35 -20.28 20.53
C GLY A 249 -0.53 -21.18 21.75
N THR A 250 -1.30 -22.25 21.61
CA THR A 250 -1.43 -23.32 22.61
C THR A 250 -1.29 -24.68 21.92
N ALA A 251 -0.67 -25.65 22.60
CA ALA A 251 -0.31 -26.96 22.02
C ALA A 251 -1.50 -27.93 21.89
N ASP A 252 -2.63 -27.63 22.52
CA ASP A 252 -3.90 -28.35 22.44
C ASP A 252 -4.82 -27.85 21.32
N ASN A 253 -4.79 -26.54 21.01
CA ASN A 253 -5.65 -25.91 20.03
C ASN A 253 -4.93 -25.62 18.71
N ALA A 254 -5.05 -26.56 17.77
CA ALA A 254 -4.47 -26.47 16.43
C ALA A 254 -4.90 -25.24 15.62
N HIS A 255 -6.04 -24.60 15.92
CA HIS A 255 -6.44 -23.34 15.24
C HIS A 255 -5.54 -22.16 15.62
N THR A 256 -4.80 -22.25 16.73
CA THR A 256 -3.79 -21.25 17.12
C THR A 256 -2.47 -21.42 16.35
N TRP A 257 -2.23 -22.58 15.72
CA TRP A 257 -0.99 -22.85 15.00
C TRP A 257 -1.05 -22.18 13.62
N LYS A 258 -0.06 -21.36 13.29
CA LYS A 258 0.00 -20.59 12.03
C LYS A 258 1.28 -20.89 11.29
N LEU A 259 1.23 -20.73 9.97
CA LEU A 259 2.40 -20.71 9.09
C LEU A 259 3.21 -22.03 9.10
N PRO A 260 2.66 -23.13 8.55
CA PRO A 260 3.42 -24.36 8.35
C PRO A 260 4.59 -24.11 7.38
N TYR A 261 5.80 -24.48 7.80
CA TYR A 261 7.06 -24.15 7.12
C TYR A 261 8.08 -25.30 7.10
N LEU A 262 7.84 -26.39 7.84
CA LEU A 262 8.60 -27.65 7.74
C LEU A 262 7.72 -28.78 7.18
N LEU A 263 8.36 -29.80 6.62
CA LEU A 263 7.80 -31.10 6.33
C LEU A 263 7.72 -31.96 7.61
N ALA A 264 7.09 -33.14 7.52
CA ALA A 264 6.90 -34.04 8.66
C ALA A 264 8.21 -34.64 9.21
N ASP A 265 9.28 -34.66 8.41
CA ASP A 265 10.65 -35.05 8.80
C ASP A 265 11.44 -33.91 9.50
N GLY A 266 10.85 -32.72 9.61
CA GLY A 266 11.49 -31.53 10.19
C GLY A 266 12.35 -30.72 9.22
N SER A 267 12.47 -31.12 7.95
CA SER A 267 13.17 -30.35 6.92
C SER A 267 12.34 -29.16 6.42
N PRO A 268 12.93 -28.04 5.96
CA PRO A 268 12.18 -26.89 5.45
C PRO A 268 11.32 -27.19 4.21
N ASP A 269 10.01 -26.91 4.29
CA ASP A 269 9.08 -27.00 3.16
C ASP A 269 9.27 -25.79 2.22
N ALA A 270 10.15 -25.95 1.24
CA ALA A 270 10.43 -24.93 0.21
C ALA A 270 9.19 -24.47 -0.58
N LYS A 271 8.08 -25.23 -0.59
CA LYS A 271 6.81 -24.86 -1.27
C LYS A 271 5.88 -24.04 -0.38
N ARG A 272 6.04 -24.11 0.95
CA ARG A 272 5.23 -23.33 1.93
C ARG A 272 6.00 -22.17 2.55
N LEU A 273 7.32 -22.27 2.74
CA LEU A 273 8.13 -21.26 3.42
C LEU A 273 7.99 -19.83 2.83
N PRO A 274 8.03 -19.58 1.50
CA PRO A 274 7.78 -18.24 0.97
C PRO A 274 6.40 -17.68 1.36
N LYS A 275 5.37 -18.54 1.36
CA LYS A 275 3.99 -18.16 1.69
C LYS A 275 3.84 -17.91 3.19
N ALA A 276 4.55 -18.68 4.03
CA ALA A 276 4.62 -18.46 5.47
C ALA A 276 5.18 -17.07 5.79
N ILE A 277 6.23 -16.64 5.09
CA ILE A 277 6.80 -15.29 5.20
C ILE A 277 5.82 -14.22 4.68
N GLN A 278 5.28 -14.39 3.46
CA GLN A 278 4.35 -13.44 2.85
C GLN A 278 3.04 -13.26 3.64
N CYS A 279 2.60 -14.25 4.42
CA CYS A 279 1.48 -14.08 5.36
C CYS A 279 1.75 -13.06 6.49
N ILE A 280 3.02 -12.81 6.84
CA ILE A 280 3.42 -11.78 7.82
C ILE A 280 3.73 -10.45 7.09
N LEU A 281 4.43 -10.53 5.96
CA LEU A 281 5.07 -9.36 5.36
C LEU A 281 4.23 -8.69 4.25
N SER A 282 3.44 -9.42 3.48
CA SER A 282 2.79 -8.92 2.25
C SER A 282 1.35 -9.45 2.03
N ASN A 283 0.71 -9.96 3.10
CA ASN A 283 -0.63 -10.56 3.13
C ASN A 283 -0.93 -11.48 1.93
N TYR A 284 -0.32 -12.66 1.90
CA TYR A 284 -0.62 -13.71 0.92
C TYR A 284 -2.14 -13.93 0.76
N ARG A 285 -2.65 -13.69 -0.46
CA ARG A 285 -4.09 -13.75 -0.83
C ARG A 285 -5.03 -12.84 -0.01
N GLY A 286 -4.51 -11.81 0.67
CA GLY A 286 -5.30 -10.83 1.42
C GLY A 286 -5.81 -11.32 2.78
N ALA A 287 -5.36 -12.48 3.28
CA ALA A 287 -5.65 -12.93 4.63
C ALA A 287 -4.63 -12.33 5.62
N LYS A 288 -5.11 -11.59 6.63
CA LYS A 288 -4.29 -11.21 7.79
C LYS A 288 -3.97 -12.47 8.61
N VAL A 289 -2.71 -12.66 9.03
CA VAL A 289 -2.37 -13.70 10.01
C VAL A 289 -2.49 -13.14 11.42
N ASP A 290 -3.21 -13.87 12.28
CA ASP A 290 -3.36 -13.54 13.70
C ASP A 290 -2.18 -14.14 14.49
N ILE A 291 -1.23 -13.28 14.88
CA ILE A 291 -0.04 -13.57 15.69
C ILE A 291 0.22 -12.35 16.59
N PRO A 292 0.43 -12.51 17.92
CA PRO A 292 0.76 -11.38 18.80
C PRO A 292 2.05 -10.67 18.39
N ARG A 293 2.04 -9.32 18.36
CA ARG A 293 3.19 -8.46 17.94
C ARG A 293 4.52 -8.86 18.57
N VAL A 294 4.52 -9.23 19.85
CA VAL A 294 5.72 -9.67 20.60
C VAL A 294 6.33 -10.98 20.07
N ALA A 295 5.53 -11.88 19.48
CA ALA A 295 6.01 -13.14 18.94
C ALA A 295 6.61 -12.98 17.53
N VAL A 296 6.17 -11.98 16.76
CA VAL A 296 6.46 -11.83 15.31
C VAL A 296 7.94 -11.90 14.99
N GLY A 297 8.81 -11.22 15.75
CA GLY A 297 10.26 -11.30 15.54
C GLY A 297 10.82 -12.72 15.72
N GLY A 298 10.34 -13.47 16.72
CA GLY A 298 10.71 -14.88 16.93
C GLY A 298 10.06 -15.87 15.96
N VAL A 299 9.03 -15.44 15.21
CA VAL A 299 8.47 -16.19 14.07
C VAL A 299 9.32 -15.93 12.82
N LEU A 300 9.64 -14.66 12.53
CA LEU A 300 10.48 -14.28 11.38
C LEU A 300 11.89 -14.88 11.47
N VAL A 301 12.52 -14.93 12.65
CA VAL A 301 13.83 -15.59 12.83
C VAL A 301 13.75 -17.09 12.51
N ARG A 302 12.69 -17.81 12.93
CA ARG A 302 12.51 -19.24 12.59
C ARG A 302 12.33 -19.45 11.08
N LEU A 303 11.56 -18.59 10.42
CA LEU A 303 11.39 -18.62 8.97
C LEU A 303 12.70 -18.28 8.24
N GLY A 304 13.48 -17.32 8.75
CA GLY A 304 14.80 -16.94 8.23
C GLY A 304 15.83 -18.06 8.38
N ILE A 305 15.87 -18.76 9.52
CA ILE A 305 16.74 -19.93 9.73
C ILE A 305 16.39 -21.05 8.73
N ALA A 306 15.10 -21.32 8.50
CA ALA A 306 14.67 -22.29 7.48
C ALA A 306 15.06 -21.85 6.05
N ALA A 307 15.00 -20.56 5.73
CA ALA A 307 15.47 -20.01 4.46
C ALA A 307 17.01 -20.12 4.32
N ALA A 308 17.74 -19.90 5.42
CA ALA A 308 19.19 -20.04 5.48
C ALA A 308 19.66 -21.48 5.25
N GLN A 309 18.95 -22.46 5.82
CA GLN A 309 19.17 -23.89 5.59
C GLN A 309 18.97 -24.28 4.12
N LEU A 310 17.99 -23.69 3.43
CA LEU A 310 17.76 -23.88 1.99
C LEU A 310 18.73 -23.08 1.09
N ARG A 311 19.64 -22.29 1.67
CA ARG A 311 20.49 -21.30 0.98
C ARG A 311 19.69 -20.33 0.12
N LYS A 312 18.65 -19.74 0.71
CA LYS A 312 17.71 -18.78 0.07
C LYS A 312 17.70 -17.41 0.72
N MET A 313 18.60 -17.10 1.65
CA MET A 313 18.77 -15.71 2.13
C MET A 313 19.61 -14.91 1.13
N PRO A 314 19.39 -13.58 0.98
CA PRO A 314 20.16 -12.73 0.06
C PRO A 314 21.67 -12.81 0.29
N CYS A 315 22.11 -12.87 1.55
CA CYS A 315 23.51 -13.01 1.95
C CYS A 315 24.17 -14.35 1.53
N GLN A 316 23.40 -15.30 0.97
CA GLN A 316 23.88 -16.59 0.47
C GLN A 316 23.66 -16.77 -1.04
N ASN A 317 22.82 -15.95 -1.68
CA ASN A 317 22.41 -16.12 -3.07
C ASN A 317 21.91 -14.79 -3.66
N ALA A 318 22.54 -14.32 -4.74
CA ALA A 318 22.15 -13.09 -5.43
C ALA A 318 20.79 -13.19 -6.13
N SER A 319 20.43 -14.35 -6.69
CA SER A 319 19.13 -14.58 -7.35
C SER A 319 18.04 -15.01 -6.35
N THR A 320 17.91 -14.28 -5.26
CA THR A 320 16.98 -14.59 -4.17
C THR A 320 15.60 -13.98 -4.44
N ALA A 321 14.55 -14.80 -4.32
CA ALA A 321 13.17 -14.38 -4.58
C ALA A 321 12.62 -13.46 -3.48
N ASP A 322 11.78 -12.51 -3.89
CA ASP A 322 11.29 -11.36 -3.12
C ASP A 322 10.89 -11.67 -1.68
N ALA A 323 10.16 -12.75 -1.43
CA ALA A 323 9.72 -13.13 -0.07
C ALA A 323 10.90 -13.28 0.92
N TYR A 324 12.07 -13.74 0.47
CA TYR A 324 13.26 -13.86 1.31
C TYR A 324 14.04 -12.54 1.42
N VAL A 325 13.90 -11.64 0.44
CA VAL A 325 14.39 -10.25 0.51
C VAL A 325 13.57 -9.45 1.52
N GLU A 326 12.23 -9.55 1.45
CA GLU A 326 11.29 -9.03 2.46
C GLU A 326 11.67 -9.54 3.87
N ALA A 327 11.95 -10.84 4.02
CA ALA A 327 12.37 -11.44 5.29
C ALA A 327 13.67 -10.83 5.83
N HIS A 328 14.70 -10.70 4.98
CA HIS A 328 15.98 -10.09 5.35
C HIS A 328 15.79 -8.65 5.81
N GLN A 329 15.08 -7.83 5.04
CA GLN A 329 14.80 -6.42 5.37
C GLN A 329 13.99 -6.28 6.66
N ALA A 330 12.97 -7.12 6.87
CA ALA A 330 12.17 -7.11 8.10
C ALA A 330 12.99 -7.51 9.33
N LEU A 331 13.88 -8.51 9.21
CA LEU A 331 14.81 -8.90 10.27
C LEU A 331 15.85 -7.82 10.57
N GLU A 332 16.36 -7.15 9.55
CA GLU A 332 17.32 -6.04 9.68
C GLU A 332 16.68 -4.80 10.33
N GLN A 333 15.42 -4.50 10.00
CA GLN A 333 14.62 -3.44 10.64
C GLN A 333 14.32 -3.75 12.11
N LEU A 334 14.11 -5.03 12.46
CA LEU A 334 13.92 -5.49 13.84
C LEU A 334 15.24 -5.62 14.63
N GLY A 335 16.40 -5.43 14.01
CA GLY A 335 17.71 -5.67 14.64
C GLY A 335 18.01 -7.15 14.92
N ARG A 336 17.32 -8.08 14.25
CA ARG A 336 17.37 -9.54 14.46
C ARG A 336 17.97 -10.33 13.30
N LEU A 337 18.59 -9.67 12.32
CA LEU A 337 19.24 -10.34 11.19
C LEU A 337 20.39 -11.27 11.66
N ALA A 338 21.12 -10.89 12.71
CA ALA A 338 22.22 -11.68 13.26
C ALA A 338 21.78 -13.03 13.90
N ASP A 339 20.50 -13.15 14.28
CA ASP A 339 19.92 -14.42 14.74
C ASP A 339 19.81 -15.45 13.60
N VAL A 340 19.80 -14.96 12.34
CA VAL A 340 19.81 -15.78 11.13
C VAL A 340 21.25 -15.88 10.64
N ALA A 341 22.02 -16.70 11.36
CA ALA A 341 23.49 -16.72 11.43
C ALA A 341 24.28 -16.78 10.11
N CYS A 342 23.63 -17.00 8.95
CA CYS A 342 24.29 -16.90 7.64
C CYS A 342 24.60 -15.47 7.19
N CYS A 343 23.99 -14.44 7.78
CA CYS A 343 24.15 -13.04 7.34
C CYS A 343 25.06 -12.19 8.26
N ASN A 344 25.86 -12.81 9.13
CA ASN A 344 26.66 -12.16 10.19
C ASN A 344 27.93 -11.41 9.69
N GLY A 345 28.01 -11.05 8.41
CA GLY A 345 29.22 -10.49 7.79
C GLY A 345 28.98 -9.42 6.72
N LEU A 346 27.82 -8.75 6.74
CA LEU A 346 27.46 -7.68 5.79
C LEU A 346 27.39 -6.26 6.42
N SER A 347 27.72 -6.11 7.70
CA SER A 347 27.74 -4.82 8.40
C SER A 347 28.95 -3.94 8.06
N ASP A 348 30.01 -4.53 7.51
CA ASP A 348 31.36 -3.93 7.56
C ASP A 348 31.81 -3.34 6.21
N PHE A 349 30.92 -3.26 5.22
CA PHE A 349 31.25 -2.92 3.82
C PHE A 349 30.63 -1.61 3.28
N LEU A 350 30.19 -0.69 4.15
CA LEU A 350 29.74 0.65 3.77
C LEU A 350 30.20 1.74 4.75
N VAL A 351 31.52 1.92 4.88
CA VAL A 351 32.15 3.16 5.34
C VAL A 351 33.41 3.43 4.50
N ASP A 352 33.24 4.24 3.45
CA ASP A 352 34.23 5.07 2.76
C ASP A 352 33.46 6.17 1.98
#